data_AF-A0A5K1BYA0-F1
#
_entry.id   AF-A0A5K1BYA0-F1
#
_cell.length_a   1.000
_cell.length_b   1.000
_cell.length_c   1.000
_cell.angle_alpha   90.00
_cell.angle_beta   90.00
_cell.angle_gamma   90.00
#
_symmetry.space_group_name_H-M   'P 1'
#
loop_
_entity.id
_entity.type
_entity.pdbx_description
1 polymer ?
#
loop_
_entity_poly.entity_id
_entity_poly.type
_entity_poly.pdbx_seq_one_letter_code
_entity_poly.pdbx_strand_id
1 'polypeptide(L)' 'MMASTLLLADDTLWTGAPGDYADPRVPDTLSHVRELVKDRQYFEATQAAKGLMDRPPE' A
#
# COMPACT_ATOMS: atom_id res chain seq x y z
N MET A 1 47.30 -9.16 3.39
CA MET A 1 46.15 -9.94 3.88
C MET A 1 44.93 -9.06 3.72
N MET A 2 43.95 -9.43 2.90
CA MET A 2 42.73 -8.63 2.70
C MET A 2 41.72 -9.01 3.78
N ALA A 3 41.24 -8.05 4.57
CA ALA A 3 40.20 -8.28 5.56
C ALA A 3 38.85 -8.45 4.84
N SER A 4 38.17 -9.56 5.07
CA SER A 4 36.79 -9.76 4.64
C SER A 4 35.83 -9.28 5.71
N THR A 5 34.73 -8.65 5.29
CA THR A 5 33.64 -8.21 6.18
C THR A 5 32.45 -9.13 5.99
N LEU A 6 31.89 -9.65 7.08
CA LEU A 6 30.64 -10.40 7.08
C LEU A 6 29.52 -9.50 7.60
N LEU A 7 28.51 -9.26 6.78
CA LEU A 7 27.30 -8.53 7.17
C LEU A 7 26.29 -9.52 7.76
N LEU A 8 25.79 -9.21 8.95
CA LEU A 8 24.76 -9.99 9.64
C LEU A 8 23.40 -9.35 9.41
N ALA A 9 22.39 -10.18 9.17
CA ALA A 9 20.99 -9.78 9.12
C ALA A 9 20.21 -10.57 10.16
N ASP A 10 19.17 -9.95 10.70
CA ASP A 10 18.17 -10.57 11.56
C ASP A 10 16.83 -10.48 10.81
N ASP A 11 16.07 -11.58 10.76
CA ASP A 11 14.84 -11.69 9.99
C ASP A 11 13.70 -10.81 10.55
N THR A 12 13.86 -10.36 11.80
CA THR A 12 12.88 -9.52 12.49
C THR A 12 13.33 -8.07 12.68
N LEU A 13 14.54 -7.69 12.23
CA LEU A 13 15.00 -6.30 12.28
C LEU A 13 14.30 -5.45 11.21
N TRP A 14 13.07 -5.05 11.51
CA TRP A 14 12.23 -4.17 10.71
C TRP A 14 12.02 -2.83 11.43
N THR A 15 11.83 -1.77 10.66
CA THR A 15 11.37 -0.48 11.19
C THR A 15 9.84 -0.46 11.32
N GLY A 16 9.33 0.41 12.18
CA GLY A 16 7.90 0.59 12.40
C GLY A 16 7.40 -0.04 13.71
N ALA A 17 6.09 0.09 13.93
CA ALA A 17 5.35 -0.47 15.05
C ALA A 17 3.95 -0.86 14.53
N PRO A 18 3.17 -1.66 15.27
CA PRO A 18 1.77 -1.90 14.92
C PRO A 18 1.03 -0.57 14.75
N GLY A 19 0.51 -0.33 13.55
CA GLY A 19 -0.32 0.82 13.21
C GLY A 19 -1.71 0.35 12.77
N ASP A 20 -2.69 1.25 12.88
CA ASP A 20 -3.99 1.05 12.23
C ASP A 20 -3.87 1.52 10.77
N TYR A 21 -3.83 0.55 9.86
CA TYR A 21 -3.78 0.78 8.42
C TYR A 21 -5.16 0.60 7.78
N ALA A 22 -6.25 0.54 8.57
CA ALA A 22 -7.58 0.45 8.02
C ALA A 22 -8.10 1.85 7.64
N ASP A 23 -8.51 2.03 6.38
CA ASP A 23 -9.24 3.22 5.95
C ASP A 23 -10.74 2.90 5.76
N PRO A 24 -11.64 3.48 6.59
CA PRO A 24 -13.07 3.21 6.51
C PRO A 24 -13.72 3.68 5.19
N ARG A 25 -13.02 4.46 4.36
CA ARG A 25 -13.49 4.95 3.05
C ARG A 25 -13.20 3.98 1.90
N VAL A 26 -12.39 2.95 2.15
CA VAL A 26 -12.03 1.94 1.15
C VAL A 26 -13.25 1.23 0.56
N PRO A 27 -14.28 0.82 1.32
CA PRO A 27 -15.46 0.16 0.76
C PRO A 27 -16.18 0.99 -0.31
N ASP A 28 -16.34 2.29 -0.08
CA ASP A 28 -17.01 3.20 -1.02
C ASP A 28 -16.15 3.41 -2.26
N THR A 29 -14.85 3.67 -2.07
CA THR A 29 -13.89 3.84 -3.18
C THR A 29 -13.80 2.58 -4.05
N LEU A 30 -13.79 1.40 -3.42
CA LEU A 30 -13.74 0.11 -4.11
C LEU A 30 -14.98 -0.11 -4.97
N SER A 31 -16.15 0.26 -4.46
CA SER A 31 -17.41 0.16 -5.21
C SER A 31 -17.37 1.03 -6.47
N HIS A 32 -16.92 2.28 -6.33
CA HIS A 32 -16.77 3.20 -7.46
C HIS A 32 -15.74 2.71 -8.51
N VAL A 33 -14.58 2.23 -8.07
CA VAL A 33 -13.56 1.66 -8.98
C VAL A 33 -14.13 0.47 -9.77
N ARG A 34 -14.90 -0.41 -9.11
CA ARG A 34 -15.53 -1.57 -9.76
C ARG A 34 -16.55 -1.16 -10.82
N GLU A 35 -17.31 -0.09 -10.60
CA GLU A 35 -18.23 0.47 -11.60
C GLU A 35 -17.49 0.98 -12.83
N LEU A 36 -16.41 1.75 -12.64
CA LEU A 36 -15.59 2.26 -13.73
C LEU A 36 -14.94 1.12 -14.54
N VAL A 37 -14.45 0.07 -13.87
CA VAL A 37 -13.90 -1.12 -14.53
C VAL A 37 -14.97 -1.86 -15.34
N LYS A 38 -16.17 -2.05 -14.77
CA LYS A 38 -17.32 -2.65 -15.46
C LYS A 38 -17.65 -1.90 -16.75
N ASP A 39 -17.52 -0.58 -16.73
CA ASP A 39 -17.81 0.30 -17.88
C ASP A 39 -16.58 0.52 -18.80
N ARG A 40 -15.48 -0.22 -18.57
CA ARG A 40 -14.20 -0.15 -19.32
C ARG A 40 -13.50 1.23 -19.26
N GLN A 41 -13.82 2.04 -18.26
CA GLN A 41 -13.23 3.36 -18.01
C GLN A 41 -11.93 3.23 -17.20
N TYR A 42 -10.89 2.65 -17.81
CA TYR A 42 -9.68 2.27 -17.08
C TYR A 42 -8.85 3.45 -16.58
N PHE A 43 -8.86 4.57 -17.31
CA PHE A 43 -8.13 5.77 -16.91
C PHE A 43 -8.74 6.36 -15.64
N GLU A 44 -10.06 6.51 -15.62
CA GLU A 44 -10.86 6.98 -14.50
C GLU A 44 -10.76 6.02 -13.33
N ALA A 45 -10.86 4.70 -13.57
CA ALA A 45 -10.68 3.67 -12.54
C ALA A 45 -9.31 3.78 -11.87
N THR A 46 -8.26 4.05 -12.66
CA THR A 46 -6.89 4.25 -12.14
C THR A 46 -6.78 5.52 -11.29
N GLN A 47 -7.47 6.60 -11.68
CA GLN A 47 -7.51 7.82 -10.86
C GLN A 47 -8.28 7.59 -9.56
N ALA A 48 -9.44 6.94 -9.62
CA ALA A 48 -10.26 6.63 -8.45
C ALA A 48 -9.55 5.68 -7.48
N ALA A 49 -8.77 4.72 -7.99
CA ALA A 49 -8.02 3.76 -7.18
C ALA A 49 -6.97 4.41 -6.27
N LYS A 50 -6.58 5.68 -6.50
CA LYS A 50 -5.74 6.43 -5.55
C LYS A 50 -6.37 6.54 -4.16
N GLY A 51 -7.71 6.51 -4.06
CA GLY A 51 -8.42 6.51 -2.78
C GLY A 51 -8.39 5.16 -2.04
N LEU A 52 -7.84 4.10 -2.64
CA LEU A 52 -7.62 2.80 -1.98
C LEU A 52 -6.30 2.73 -1.24
N MET A 53 -5.43 3.72 -1.43
CA MET A 53 -4.14 3.78 -0.77
C MET A 53 -4.33 4.42 0.60
N ASP A 54 -3.75 3.80 1.61
CA ASP A 54 -3.71 4.35 2.97
C ASP A 54 -3.10 5.74 2.94
N ARG A 55 -3.71 6.65 3.71
CA ARG A 55 -3.02 7.86 4.12
C ARG A 55 -2.06 7.45 5.23
N PRO A 56 -0.77 7.85 5.21
CA PRO A 56 0.16 7.48 6.28
C PRO A 56 -0.45 7.85 7.64
N PRO A 57 -0.35 6.98 8.66
CA PRO A 57 -0.79 7.31 10.01
C PRO A 57 -0.07 8.57 10.48
N GLU A 58 -0.80 9.50 11.13
CA GLU A 58 -0.23 10.70 11.76
C GLU A 58 0.73 10.36 12.90
#